data_AF-A0A0F9M4H1-F1
#
_entry.id   AF-A0A0F9M4H1-F1
#
_cell.length_a   1.000
_cell.length_b   1.000
_cell.length_c   1.000
_cell.angle_alpha   90.00
_cell.angle_beta   90.00
_cell.angle_gamma   90.00
#
_symmetry.space_group_name_H-M   'P 1'
#
loop_
_entity.id
_entity.type
_entity.pdbx_description
1 polymer ?
#
loop_
_entity_poly.entity_id
_entity_poly.type
_entity_poly.pdbx_seq_one_letter_code
_entity_poly.pdbx_strand_id
1 'polypeptide(L)'
;VCLGAFRNTKQNRPIPAELLSHTSLDDHRDDTDKNLKKMYQCIDQLNAQNRALIFLELENTSQAVIADTVGLAHGTLRTRLSRIRKSLLKCIKNGK
;
A
#
# COMPACT_ATOMS: atom_id res chain seq x y z
N VAL A 1 2.66 14.56 27.54
CA VAL A 1 2.33 15.54 26.48
C VAL A 1 1.30 14.93 25.54
N CYS A 2 0.08 15.50 25.51
CA CYS A 2 -1.07 14.89 24.84
C CYS A 2 -1.12 15.26 23.35
N LEU A 3 -1.42 14.27 22.50
CA LEU A 3 -1.50 14.40 21.04
C LEU A 3 -2.60 15.36 20.53
N GLY A 4 -3.45 15.86 21.42
CA GLY A 4 -4.53 16.80 21.09
C GLY A 4 -4.05 18.17 20.59
N ALA A 5 -2.79 18.55 20.87
CA ALA A 5 -2.26 19.87 20.49
C ALA A 5 -2.03 20.05 18.99
N PHE A 6 -1.82 18.97 18.23
CA PHE A 6 -1.51 19.04 16.78
C PHE A 6 -2.76 19.03 15.88
N ARG A 7 -3.97 18.84 16.44
CA ARG A 7 -5.19 18.68 15.63
C ARG A 7 -5.73 20.00 15.05
N ASN A 8 -5.21 21.16 15.47
CA ASN A 8 -5.74 22.47 15.10
C ASN A 8 -4.85 23.35 14.21
N THR A 9 -3.68 22.87 13.76
CA THR A 9 -2.84 23.65 12.84
C THR A 9 -3.11 23.24 11.40
N LYS A 10 -4.31 23.51 10.89
CA LYS A 10 -4.57 23.53 9.44
C LYS A 10 -3.82 24.72 8.83
N GLN A 11 -2.51 24.58 8.59
CA GLN A 11 -1.81 25.47 7.67
C GLN A 11 -2.20 25.07 6.24
N ASN A 12 -3.31 25.63 5.76
CA ASN A 12 -3.70 25.53 4.37
C ASN A 12 -2.87 26.52 3.55
N ARG A 13 -1.57 26.22 3.34
CA ARG A 13 -0.75 26.98 2.40
C ARG A 13 -1.12 26.50 1.00
N PRO A 14 -1.63 27.37 0.11
CA PRO A 14 -1.83 27.00 -1.28
C PRO A 14 -0.46 26.67 -1.88
N ILE A 15 -0.31 25.43 -2.35
CA ILE A 15 0.90 25.01 -3.06
C ILE A 15 0.91 25.76 -4.40
N PRO A 16 2.00 26.48 -4.75
CA PRO A 16 2.09 27.18 -6.03
C PRO A 16 1.88 26.22 -7.20
N ALA A 17 0.97 26.56 -8.11
CA ALA A 17 0.63 25.73 -9.26
C ALA A 17 1.83 25.42 -10.18
N GLU A 18 2.87 26.26 -10.14
CA GLU A 18 4.13 26.05 -10.88
C GLU A 18 4.90 24.80 -10.44
N LEU A 19 4.70 24.32 -9.20
CA LEU A 19 5.34 23.08 -8.74
C LEU A 19 4.66 21.83 -9.32
N LEU A 20 3.45 21.98 -9.89
CA LEU A 20 2.68 20.89 -10.51
C LEU A 20 2.96 20.73 -12.02
N SER A 21 3.67 21.67 -12.64
CA SER A 21 3.88 21.74 -14.09
C SER A 21 5.13 21.03 -14.61
N HIS A 22 5.76 20.15 -13.83
CA HIS A 22 6.90 19.35 -14.29
C HIS A 22 6.59 17.86 -14.35
N THR A 23 5.83 17.43 -15.36
CA THR A 23 5.94 16.06 -15.89
C THR A 23 5.40 15.94 -17.31
N SER A 24 6.00 16.69 -18.24
CA SER A 24 5.99 16.33 -19.66
C SER A 24 7.25 15.50 -19.96
N LEU A 25 7.30 14.27 -19.46
CA LEU A 25 8.41 13.34 -19.69
C LEU A 25 7.87 11.92 -19.95
N ASP A 26 8.04 11.48 -21.19
CA ASP A 26 8.08 10.10 -21.68
C ASP A 26 6.84 9.21 -21.54
N ASP A 27 6.30 8.83 -22.69
CA ASP A 27 5.29 7.80 -22.95
C ASP A 27 5.57 6.45 -22.24
N HIS A 28 6.82 6.18 -21.84
CA HIS A 28 7.23 5.02 -21.06
C HIS A 28 6.97 5.11 -19.55
N ARG A 29 6.79 6.31 -18.98
CA ARG A 29 6.41 6.49 -17.55
C ARG A 29 4.93 6.22 -17.32
N ASP A 30 4.10 6.47 -18.33
CA ASP A 30 2.65 6.37 -18.19
C ASP A 30 2.21 4.92 -17.89
N ASP A 31 2.84 3.92 -18.51
CA ASP A 31 2.44 2.52 -18.31
C ASP A 31 2.92 1.96 -16.95
N THR A 32 4.12 2.34 -16.49
CA THR A 32 4.60 1.97 -15.14
C THR A 32 3.78 2.66 -14.05
N ASP A 33 3.45 3.94 -14.21
CA ASP A 33 2.58 4.68 -13.29
C ASP A 33 1.15 4.11 -13.28
N LYS A 34 0.60 3.71 -14.43
CA LYS A 34 -0.71 3.02 -14.51
C LYS A 34 -0.70 1.69 -13.77
N ASN A 35 0.32 0.85 -13.97
CA ASN A 35 0.45 -0.42 -13.28
C ASN A 35 0.62 -0.25 -11.77
N LEU A 36 1.42 0.74 -11.35
CA LEU A 36 1.61 1.09 -9.94
C LEU A 36 0.30 1.57 -9.30
N LYS A 37 -0.43 2.47 -9.98
CA LYS A 37 -1.73 2.96 -9.52
C LYS A 37 -2.74 1.83 -9.37
N LYS A 38 -2.78 0.90 -10.33
CA LYS A 38 -3.63 -0.30 -10.28
C LYS A 38 -3.26 -1.22 -9.12
N MET A 39 -1.97 -1.40 -8.83
CA MET A 39 -1.53 -2.16 -7.67
C MET A 39 -2.05 -1.55 -6.36
N TYR A 40 -1.89 -0.24 -6.17
CA TYR A 40 -2.38 0.45 -4.97
C TYR A 40 -3.89 0.34 -4.83
N GLN A 41 -4.66 0.53 -5.92
CA GLN A 41 -6.11 0.31 -5.92
C GLN A 41 -6.50 -1.10 -5.49
N CYS A 42 -5.79 -2.12 -5.98
CA CYS A 42 -6.04 -3.50 -5.59
C CYS A 42 -5.69 -3.78 -4.12
N ILE A 43 -4.65 -3.14 -3.58
CA ILE A 43 -4.28 -3.24 -2.16
C ILE A 43 -5.34 -2.57 -1.28
N ASP A 44 -5.92 -1.45 -1.72
CA ASP A 44 -6.98 -0.75 -0.98
C ASP A 44 -8.29 -1.54 -0.91
N GLN A 45 -8.55 -2.45 -1.85
CA GLN A 45 -9.67 -3.38 -1.78
C GLN A 45 -9.49 -4.50 -0.74
N LEU A 46 -8.27 -4.69 -0.20
CA LEU A 46 -8.03 -5.64 0.87
C LEU A 46 -8.61 -5.13 2.20
N ASN A 47 -9.10 -6.06 3.03
CA ASN A 47 -9.45 -5.70 4.40
C ASN A 47 -8.21 -5.20 5.17
N ALA A 48 -8.45 -4.41 6.23
CA ALA A 48 -7.38 -3.74 6.97
C ALA A 48 -6.28 -4.72 7.47
N GLN A 49 -6.67 -5.91 7.93
CA GLN A 49 -5.72 -6.93 8.38
C GLN A 49 -4.84 -7.45 7.24
N ASN A 50 -5.44 -7.80 6.10
CA ASN A 50 -4.71 -8.31 4.94
C ASN A 50 -3.79 -7.26 4.33
N ARG A 51 -4.23 -5.99 4.32
CA ARG A 51 -3.42 -4.86 3.88
C ARG A 51 -2.19 -4.69 4.77
N ALA A 52 -2.36 -4.73 6.10
CA ALA A 52 -1.24 -4.66 7.04
C ALA A 52 -0.23 -5.80 6.84
N LEU A 53 -0.70 -7.04 6.66
CA LEU A 53 0.17 -8.19 6.42
C LEU A 53 1.00 -8.05 5.13
N ILE A 54 0.42 -7.49 4.07
CA ILE A 54 1.14 -7.25 2.81
C ILE A 54 2.16 -6.13 2.95
N PHE A 55 1.85 -5.05 3.68
CA PHE A 55 2.85 -4.01 3.91
C PHE A 55 4.07 -4.53 4.66
N LEU A 56 3.85 -5.34 5.70
CA LEU A 56 4.96 -5.99 6.42
C LEU A 56 5.79 -6.91 5.51
N GLU A 57 5.14 -7.66 4.60
CA GLU A 57 5.85 -8.52 3.62
C GLU A 57 6.65 -7.67 2.61
N LEU A 58 6.11 -6.53 2.16
CA LEU A 58 6.78 -5.59 1.24
C LEU A 58 7.97 -4.86 1.88
N GLU A 59 7.98 -4.69 3.20
CA GLU A 59 9.13 -4.18 3.97
C GLU A 59 10.26 -5.22 4.12
N ASN A 60 10.15 -6.37 3.44
CA ASN A 60 11.07 -7.52 3.54
C ASN A 60 11.16 -8.12 4.96
N THR A 61 10.12 -7.95 5.77
CA THR A 61 10.04 -8.59 7.09
C THR A 61 9.82 -10.10 6.90
N SER A 62 10.58 -10.93 7.59
CA SER A 62 10.44 -12.38 7.46
C SER A 62 9.07 -12.84 7.97
N GLN A 63 8.49 -13.86 7.32
CA GLN A 63 7.19 -14.40 7.74
C GLN A 63 7.21 -14.91 9.20
N ALA A 64 8.37 -15.36 9.70
CA ALA A 64 8.53 -15.74 11.10
C ALA A 64 8.32 -14.55 12.05
N VAL A 65 8.95 -13.40 11.76
CA VAL A 65 8.84 -12.19 12.58
C VAL A 65 7.42 -11.61 12.51
N ILE A 66 6.82 -11.58 11.32
CA ILE A 66 5.42 -11.14 11.15
C ILE A 66 4.48 -12.04 11.95
N ALA A 67 4.69 -13.36 11.92
CA ALA A 67 3.85 -14.33 12.62
C ALA A 67 3.92 -14.12 14.13
N ASP A 68 5.12 -13.92 14.67
CA ASP A 68 5.35 -13.63 16.09
C ASP A 68 4.71 -12.30 16.50
N THR A 69 4.93 -11.24 15.72
CA THR A 69 4.43 -9.88 16.00
C THR A 69 2.90 -9.82 16.01
N VAL A 70 2.25 -10.53 15.09
CA VAL A 70 0.78 -10.54 14.95
C VAL A 70 0.14 -11.61 15.86
N GLY A 71 0.93 -12.48 16.49
CA GLY A 71 0.43 -13.56 17.35
C GLY A 71 -0.26 -14.69 16.57
N LEU A 72 0.24 -15.01 15.37
CA LEU A 72 -0.28 -16.07 14.51
C LEU A 72 0.73 -17.22 14.37
N ALA A 73 0.23 -18.44 14.20
CA ALA A 73 1.09 -19.55 13.79
C ALA A 73 1.68 -19.29 12.39
N HIS A 74 2.96 -19.61 12.21
CA HIS A 74 3.68 -19.37 10.95
C HIS A 74 2.98 -19.98 9.72
N GLY A 75 2.46 -21.21 9.84
CA GLY A 75 1.71 -21.88 8.76
C GLY A 75 0.40 -21.16 8.40
N THR A 76 -0.29 -20.59 9.39
CA THR A 76 -1.51 -19.80 9.21
C THR A 76 -1.21 -18.51 8.47
N LEU A 77 -0.16 -17.78 8.90
CA LEU A 77 0.28 -16.57 8.22
C LEU A 77 0.67 -16.86 6.77
N ARG A 78 1.50 -17.89 6.53
CA ARG A 78 1.95 -18.29 5.19
C ARG A 78 0.77 -18.53 4.25
N THR A 79 -0.24 -19.26 4.74
CA THR A 79 -1.45 -19.55 3.96
C THR A 79 -2.25 -18.27 3.69
N ARG A 80 -2.34 -17.36 4.67
CA ARG A 80 -3.02 -16.08 4.52
C ARG A 80 -2.33 -15.19 3.48
N LEU A 81 -1.01 -15.02 3.56
CA LEU A 81 -0.21 -14.27 2.58
C LEU A 81 -0.36 -14.86 1.17
N SER A 82 -0.35 -16.18 1.03
CA SER A 82 -0.59 -16.86 -0.26
C SER A 82 -1.96 -16.50 -0.85
N ARG A 83 -3.02 -16.46 -0.03
CA ARG A 83 -4.37 -16.05 -0.48
C ARG A 83 -4.41 -14.58 -0.86
N ILE A 84 -3.78 -13.70 -0.08
CA ILE A 84 -3.73 -12.26 -0.38
C ILE A 84 -3.02 -12.02 -1.71
N ARG A 85 -1.85 -12.64 -1.92
CA ARG A 85 -1.11 -12.55 -3.20
C ARG A 85 -1.94 -13.04 -4.38
N LYS A 86 -2.69 -14.15 -4.22
CA LYS A 86 -3.62 -14.63 -5.26
C LYS A 86 -4.74 -13.62 -5.55
N SER A 87 -5.31 -13.00 -4.53
CA SER A 87 -6.32 -11.95 -4.69
C SER A 87 -5.77 -10.72 -5.40
N LEU A 88 -4.58 -10.25 -5.04
CA LEU A 88 -3.91 -9.13 -5.70
C LEU A 88 -3.62 -9.44 -7.17
N LEU A 89 -3.06 -10.62 -7.46
CA LEU A 89 -2.78 -11.04 -8.84
C LEU A 89 -4.07 -11.10 -9.68
N LYS A 90 -5.17 -11.59 -9.10
CA LYS A 90 -6.48 -11.61 -9.77
C LYS A 90 -6.99 -10.20 -10.05
N CYS A 91 -6.88 -9.28 -9.10
CA CYS A 91 -7.31 -7.89 -9.27
C CYS A 91 -6.50 -7.18 -10.37
N ILE A 92 -5.17 -7.32 -10.35
CA ILE A 92 -4.27 -6.70 -11.33
C ILE A 92 -4.53 -7.26 -12.73
N LYS A 93 -4.71 -8.58 -12.87
CA LYS A 93 -4.96 -9.21 -14.19
C LYS A 93 -6.35 -8.91 -14.73
N ASN A 94 -7.38 -8.90 -13.88
CA ASN A 94 -8.76 -8.87 -14.35
C ASN A 94 -9.37 -7.46 -14.45
N GLY A 95 -8.68 -6.42 -13.98
CA GLY A 95 -9.08 -5.01 -14.18
C GLY A 95 -10.57 -4.75 -13.93
N LYS A 96 -11.09 -5.22 -12.80
CA LYS A 96 -12.45 -4.94 -12.36
C LYS A 96 -12.46 -3.87 -11.30
#